data_AF-A0A381RQF3-F1
#
_entry.id   AF-A0A381RQF3-F1
#
_cell.length_a   1.000
_cell.length_b   1.000
_cell.length_c   1.000
_cell.angle_alpha   90.00
_cell.angle_beta   90.00
_cell.angle_gamma   90.00
#
_symmetry.space_group_name_H-M   'P 1'
#
loop_
_entity.id
_entity.type
_entity.pdbx_description
1 polymer ?
#
loop_
_entity_poly.entity_id
_entity_poly.type
_entity_poly.pdbx_seq_one_letter_code
_entity_poly.pdbx_strand_id
1 'polypeptide(L)' 'MAILIGVAVLFFGAKRIPELARSLGLAKGEYEMAVSEVRSPSEAERDMDRGGMTEDVADEAE' A
#
# COMPACT_ATOMS: atom_id res chain seq x y z
N MET A 1 26.88 12.69 10.65
CA MET A 1 26.22 11.91 9.59
C MET A 1 27.19 11.09 8.73
N ALA A 2 28.19 11.69 8.09
CA ALA A 2 29.09 10.95 7.19
C ALA A 2 29.82 9.77 7.85
N ILE A 3 30.25 9.91 9.11
CA ILE A 3 30.90 8.82 9.87
C ILE A 3 29.94 7.64 10.07
N LEU A 4 28.68 7.90 10.44
CA LEU A 4 27.67 6.85 10.64
C LEU A 4 27.35 6.12 9.32
N ILE A 5 27.23 6.86 8.23
CA ILE A 5 27.03 6.29 6.89
C ILE A 5 28.24 5.45 6.48
N GLY A 6 29.46 5.95 6.71
CA GLY A 6 30.70 5.21 6.44
C GLY A 6 30.78 3.91 7.23
N VAL A 7 30.45 3.93 8.53
CA VAL A 7 30.39 2.74 9.38
C VAL A 7 29.34 1.75 8.86
N ALA A 8 28.13 2.22 8.55
CA ALA A 8 27.08 1.36 8.00
C ALA A 8 27.49 0.71 6.68
N VAL A 9 28.11 1.45 5.77
CA VAL A 9 28.63 0.91 4.50
C VAL A 9 29.76 -0.11 4.72
N LEU A 10 30.59 0.07 5.76
CA LEU A 10 31.68 -0.85 6.08
C LEU A 10 31.17 -2.20 6.62
N PHE A 11 30.11 -2.18 7.43
CA PHE A 11 29.48 -3.40 7.97
C PHE A 11 28.53 -4.10 6.99
N PHE A 12 27.68 -3.34 6.31
CA PHE A 12 26.63 -3.91 5.45
C PHE A 12 27.05 -4.01 3.98
N GLY A 13 28.03 -3.23 3.55
CA GLY A 13 28.46 -3.12 2.16
C GLY A 13 27.60 -2.14 1.35
N ALA A 14 28.26 -1.38 0.48
CA ALA A 14 27.61 -0.33 -0.32
C ALA A 14 26.49 -0.85 -1.25
N LYS A 15 26.52 -2.13 -1.64
CA LYS A 15 25.48 -2.75 -2.48
C LYS A 15 24.26 -3.24 -1.71
N ARG A 16 24.39 -3.60 -0.43
CA ARG A 16 23.27 -4.18 0.34
C ARG A 16 22.24 -3.16 0.77
N ILE A 17 22.66 -1.93 1.08
CA ILE A 17 21.76 -0.84 1.44
C ILE A 17 20.72 -0.54 0.32
N PRO A 18 21.12 -0.33 -0.95
CA PRO A 18 20.15 -0.10 -2.02
C PRO A 18 19.31 -1.34 -2.37
N GLU A 19 19.88 -2.55 -2.29
CA GLU A 19 19.12 -3.80 -2.48
C GLU A 19 18.01 -3.95 -1.43
N LEU A 20 18.33 -3.73 -0.15
CA LEU A 20 17.37 -3.79 0.95
C LEU A 20 16.30 -2.70 0.85
N ALA A 21 16.69 -1.47 0.51
CA ALA A 21 15.73 -0.38 0.30
C ALA A 21 14.74 -0.71 -0.81
N ARG A 22 15.22 -1.33 -1.91
CA ARG A 22 14.36 -1.75 -3.02
C ARG A 22 13.40 -2.87 -2.62
N SER A 23 13.88 -3.91 -1.95
CA SER A 23 13.02 -5.02 -1.53
C SER A 23 12.01 -4.60 -0.48
N LEU A 24 12.42 -3.79 0.51
CA LEU A 24 11.53 -3.21 1.52
C LEU A 24 10.49 -2.28 0.89
N GLY A 25 10.88 -1.48 -0.11
CA GLY A 25 9.96 -0.62 -0.84
C GLY A 25 8.87 -1.40 -1.60
N LEU A 26 9.27 -2.46 -2.29
CA LEU A 26 8.33 -3.36 -2.98
C LEU A 26 7.39 -4.06 -1.99
N ALA A 27 7.95 -4.66 -0.94
CA ALA A 27 7.16 -5.35 0.09
C ALA A 27 6.17 -4.40 0.80
N LYS A 28 6.57 -3.16 1.09
CA LYS A 28 5.66 -2.14 1.65
C LYS A 28 4.55 -1.77 0.68
N GLY A 29 4.84 -1.65 -0.61
CA GLY A 29 3.84 -1.34 -1.64
C GLY A 29 2.82 -2.47 -1.82
N GLU A 30 3.28 -3.72 -1.87
CA GLU A 30 2.39 -4.90 -1.92
C GLU A 30 1.54 -5.02 -0.65
N TYR A 31 2.13 -4.75 0.52
CA TYR A 31 1.39 -4.71 1.79
C TYR A 31 0.30 -3.63 1.80
N GLU A 32 0.61 -2.42 1.35
CA GLU A 32 -0.37 -1.33 1.28
C GLU A 32 -1.52 -1.65 0.32
N MET A 33 -1.23 -2.24 -0.85
CA MET A 33 -2.26 -2.73 -1.76
C MET A 33 -3.16 -3.77 -1.09
N ALA A 34 -2.58 -4.82 -0.50
CA ALA A 34 -3.34 -5.88 0.16
C ALA A 34 -4.20 -5.35 1.32
N VAL A 35 -3.65 -4.44 2.13
CA VAL A 35 -4.40 -3.81 3.23
C VAL A 35 -5.51 -2.90 2.69
N SER A 36 -5.28 -2.18 1.60
CA SER A 36 -6.29 -1.32 0.99
C SER A 36 -7.44 -2.13 0.37
N GLU A 37 -7.15 -3.31 -0.18
CA GLU A 37 -8.15 -4.24 -0.72
C GLU A 37 -9.03 -4.81 0.40
N VAL A 38 -8.43 -5.15 1.55
CA VAL A 38 -9.19 -5.63 2.72
C VAL A 38 -9.96 -4.51 3.42
N ARG A 39 -9.42 -3.29 3.45
CA ARG A 39 -10.07 -2.13 4.10
C ARG A 39 -11.16 -1.50 3.25
N SER A 40 -11.08 -1.62 1.93
CA SER A 40 -12.12 -1.12 1.05
C SER A 40 -13.28 -2.10 1.12
N PRO A 41 -14.45 -1.72 1.69
CA PRO A 41 -15.62 -2.56 1.60
C PRO A 41 -15.88 -2.88 0.13
N SER A 42 -16.22 -4.13 -0.17
CA SER A 42 -16.58 -4.54 -1.52
C SER A 42 -17.65 -3.60 -2.06
N GLU A 43 -17.70 -3.36 -3.38
CA GLU A 43 -18.79 -2.56 -3.98
C GLU A 43 -20.16 -3.05 -3.51
N ALA A 44 -20.32 -4.37 -3.34
CA ALA A 44 -21.53 -4.97 -2.78
C ALA A 44 -21.80 -4.59 -1.31
N GLU A 45 -20.77 -4.47 -0.47
CA GLU A 45 -20.92 -4.01 0.92
C GLU A 45 -21.25 -2.52 0.98
N ARG A 46 -20.66 -1.71 0.09
CA ARG A 46 -20.96 -0.28 -0.02
C ARG A 46 -22.40 -0.04 -0.51
N ASP A 47 -22.88 -0.85 -1.44
CA ASP A 47 -24.26 -0.78 -1.93
C ASP A 47 -25.25 -1.23 -0.85
N MET A 48 -24.92 -2.24 -0.05
CA MET A 48 -25.73 -2.65 1.11
C MET A 48 -25.88 -1.52 2.14
N ASP A 49 -24.81 -0.78 2.42
CA ASP A 49 -24.86 0.40 3.32
C ASP A 49 -25.75 1.53 2.74
N ARG A 50 -25.94 1.58 1.41
CA ARG A 50 -26.83 2.53 0.71
C ARG A 50 -28.25 1.99 0.47
N GLY A 51 -28.62 0.87 1.12
CA GLY A 51 -29.95 0.26 0.97
C GLY A 51 -30.09 -0.72 -0.19
N GLY A 52 -28.95 -1.22 -0.71
CA GLY A 52 -28.88 -2.25 -1.75
C GLY A 52 -29.01 -1.74 -3.19
N MET A 53 -28.92 -0.42 -3.41
CA MET A 53 -28.96 0.18 -4.74
C MET A 53 -27.55 0.59 -5.20
N THR A 54 -27.17 0.12 -6.38
CA THR A 54 -25.94 0.52 -7.06
C THR A 54 -25.98 2.02 -7.38
N GLU A 55 -24.80 2.66 -7.41
CA GLU A 55 -24.67 4.11 -7.66
C GLU A 55 -25.35 4.52 -8.97
N ASP A 56 -25.19 3.71 -10.02
CA ASP A 56 -25.81 3.92 -11.34
C ASP A 56 -27.35 4.00 -11.30
N VAL A 57 -28.00 3.27 -10.38
CA VAL A 57 -29.47 3.22 -10.27
C VAL A 57 -30.01 4.35 -9.39
N ALA A 58 -29.20 4.82 -8.43
CA ALA A 58 -29.57 5.95 -7.57
C ALA A 58 -29.55 7.28 -8.34
N ASP A 59 -28.56 7.47 -9.22
CA ASP A 59 -28.42 8.68 -10.04
C ASP A 59 -29.47 8.78 -11.15
N GLU A 60 -30.02 7.65 -11.65
CA GLU A 60 -31.13 7.65 -12.62
C GLU A 60 -32.50 7.97 -11.99
N ALA A 61 -32.62 7.96 -10.66
CA ALA A 61 -33.87 8.20 -9.94
C ALA A 61 -34.08 9.66 -9.49
N GLU A 62 -33.10 10.53 -9.69
CA GLU A 62 -33.16 12.00 -9.45
C GLU A 62 -33.60 12.75 -10.72
#